data_AF-A0A838WPH0-F1
#
_entry.id   AF-A0A838WPH0-F1
#
_cell.length_a   1.000
_cell.length_b   1.000
_cell.length_c   1.000
_cell.angle_alpha   90.00
_cell.angle_beta   90.00
_cell.angle_gamma   90.00
#
_symmetry.space_group_name_H-M   'P 1'
#
loop_
_entity.id
_entity.type
_entity.pdbx_description
1 polymer ?
#
loop_
_entity_poly.entity_id
_entity_poly.type
_entity_poly.pdbx_seq_one_letter_code
_entity_poly.pdbx_strand_id
1 'polypeptide(L)'
;VTSFAIASGNNSGFFAINNSGVITLTAAGAAASAASNDFETNPNTFTLGITASDAANNTSSPVNVTINVTDVDDTAPVVNA
;
A
#
# COMPACT_ATOMS: atom_id res chain seq x y z
N VAL A 1 -17.39 0.37 14.23
CA VAL A 1 -16.18 0.99 13.66
C VAL A 1 -16.58 2.29 12.98
N THR A 2 -15.87 3.37 13.24
CA THR A 2 -16.10 4.73 12.70
C THR A 2 -14.94 5.21 11.83
N SER A 3 -13.74 4.62 11.98
CA SER A 3 -12.58 4.90 11.16
C SER A 3 -11.61 3.72 11.11
N PHE A 4 -10.77 3.74 10.07
CA PHE A 4 -9.59 2.88 9.94
C PHE A 4 -8.36 3.76 9.74
N ALA A 5 -7.20 3.26 10.14
CA ALA A 5 -5.92 3.94 9.97
C ALA A 5 -4.78 2.95 9.67
N ILE A 6 -3.77 3.41 8.95
CA ILE A 6 -2.50 2.68 8.79
C ILE A 6 -1.61 3.04 9.97
N ALA A 7 -1.39 2.09 10.88
CA ALA A 7 -0.57 2.26 12.07
C ALA A 7 0.92 1.96 11.83
N SER A 8 1.25 1.12 10.83
CA SER A 8 2.63 0.74 10.52
C SER A 8 2.78 0.27 9.07
N GLY A 9 4.04 0.13 8.60
CA GLY A 9 4.36 -0.48 7.30
C GLY A 9 4.26 0.45 6.09
N ASN A 10 4.00 1.74 6.31
CA ASN A 10 3.79 2.74 5.24
C ASN A 10 4.75 3.92 5.36
N ASN A 11 6.01 3.67 5.74
CA ASN A 11 7.01 4.73 5.94
C ASN A 11 7.30 5.53 4.66
N SER A 12 7.18 4.89 3.48
CA SER A 12 7.33 5.56 2.18
C SER A 12 6.13 6.41 1.79
N GLY A 13 5.01 6.31 2.52
CA GLY A 13 3.78 7.03 2.23
C GLY A 13 3.09 6.61 0.93
N PHE A 14 3.32 5.39 0.46
CA PHE A 14 2.75 4.88 -0.79
C PHE A 14 1.26 4.60 -0.71
N PHE A 15 0.76 4.27 0.48
CA PHE A 15 -0.63 3.88 0.68
C PHE A 15 -1.39 4.92 1.52
N ALA A 16 -2.68 5.05 1.27
CA ALA A 16 -3.63 5.75 2.14
C ALA A 16 -4.80 4.81 2.45
N ILE A 17 -5.48 5.05 3.56
CA ILE A 17 -6.73 4.37 3.91
C ILE A 17 -7.78 5.40 4.31
N ASN A 18 -9.02 5.23 3.87
CA ASN A 18 -10.13 6.06 4.31
C ASN A 18 -10.88 5.44 5.50
N ASN A 19 -11.81 6.19 6.10
CA ASN A 19 -12.62 5.72 7.24
C ASN A 19 -13.49 4.49 6.95
N SER A 20 -13.70 4.14 5.68
CA SER A 20 -14.43 2.92 5.26
C SER A 20 -13.50 1.72 5.04
N GLY A 21 -12.19 1.88 5.25
CA GLY A 21 -11.20 0.82 5.09
C GLY A 21 -10.70 0.64 3.65
N VAL A 22 -11.05 1.53 2.72
CA VAL A 22 -10.57 1.46 1.34
C VAL A 22 -9.12 1.92 1.30
N ILE A 23 -8.22 1.04 0.85
CA ILE A 23 -6.80 1.33 0.64
C ILE A 23 -6.59 1.81 -0.79
N THR A 24 -5.85 2.89 -0.96
CA THR A 24 -5.49 3.47 -2.27
C THR A 24 -4.00 3.77 -2.33
N LEU A 25 -3.44 3.85 -3.53
CA LEU A 25 -2.13 4.47 -3.72
C LEU A 25 -2.24 5.99 -3.51
N THR A 26 -1.22 6.58 -2.89
CA THR A 26 -1.02 8.03 -2.89
C THR A 26 -0.37 8.47 -4.21
N ALA A 27 -0.21 9.78 -4.40
CA ALA A 27 0.57 10.28 -5.53
C ALA A 27 2.01 9.76 -5.54
N ALA A 28 2.63 9.56 -4.36
CA ALA A 28 3.97 8.98 -4.25
C ALA A 28 3.95 7.48 -4.61
N GLY A 29 2.93 6.75 -4.18
CA GLY A 29 2.80 5.32 -4.48
C GLY A 29 2.38 4.99 -5.92
N ALA A 30 1.90 5.99 -6.67
CA ALA A 30 1.52 5.86 -8.07
C ALA A 30 2.56 6.42 -9.05
N ALA A 31 3.72 6.89 -8.57
CA ALA A 31 4.79 7.36 -9.43
C ALA A 31 5.37 6.20 -10.25
N ALA A 32 5.89 6.47 -11.46
CA ALA A 32 6.33 5.43 -12.41
C ALA A 32 7.48 4.52 -11.93
N SER A 33 8.13 4.84 -10.81
CA SER A 33 9.21 4.02 -10.21
C SER A 33 9.01 3.86 -8.70
N ALA A 34 7.77 3.96 -8.23
CA ALA A 34 7.47 3.64 -6.85
C ALA A 34 7.33 2.12 -6.73
N ALA A 35 8.03 1.53 -5.77
CA ALA A 35 8.00 0.08 -5.54
C ALA A 35 6.58 -0.48 -5.31
N SER A 36 5.60 0.37 -4.97
CA SER A 36 4.19 -0.02 -4.80
C SER A 36 3.42 -0.28 -6.09
N ASN A 37 3.92 0.18 -7.25
CA ASN A 37 3.25 0.05 -8.54
C ASN A 37 4.19 -0.30 -9.71
N ASP A 38 5.45 -0.62 -9.43
CA ASP A 38 6.47 -1.02 -10.38
C ASP A 38 7.16 -2.28 -9.84
N PHE A 39 6.95 -3.42 -10.50
CA PHE A 39 7.40 -4.74 -10.01
C PHE A 39 8.93 -4.88 -10.08
N GLU A 40 9.55 -4.24 -11.05
CA GLU A 40 11.00 -4.21 -11.26
C GLU A 40 11.70 -3.38 -10.17
N THR A 41 10.95 -2.55 -9.44
CA THR A 41 11.44 -1.78 -8.29
C THR A 41 11.07 -2.45 -6.96
N ASN A 42 12.06 -3.04 -6.28
CA ASN A 42 11.82 -3.65 -4.97
C ASN A 42 11.43 -2.64 -3.86
N PRO A 43 10.62 -3.05 -2.87
CA PRO A 43 10.07 -4.40 -2.64
C PRO A 43 8.73 -4.65 -3.34
N ASN A 44 8.45 -5.92 -3.66
CA ASN A 44 7.23 -6.32 -4.40
C ASN A 44 6.12 -6.76 -3.44
N THR A 45 6.31 -6.55 -2.14
CA THR A 45 5.34 -6.86 -1.09
C THR A 45 5.42 -5.82 0.03
N PHE A 46 4.27 -5.43 0.56
CA PHE A 46 4.12 -4.46 1.63
C PHE A 46 3.19 -5.02 2.69
N THR A 47 3.57 -4.92 3.96
CA THR A 47 2.72 -5.34 5.08
C THR A 47 2.31 -4.12 5.88
N LEU A 48 1.02 -3.77 5.83
CA LEU A 48 0.43 -2.65 6.55
C LEU A 48 -0.22 -3.13 7.83
N GLY A 49 0.11 -2.51 8.97
CA GLY A 49 -0.64 -2.71 10.21
C GLY A 49 -1.85 -1.78 10.22
N ILE A 50 -3.06 -2.32 10.18
CA ILE A 50 -4.31 -1.55 10.16
C ILE A 50 -4.98 -1.60 11.53
N THR A 51 -5.41 -0.44 12.03
CA THR A 51 -6.26 -0.34 13.22
C THR A 51 -7.65 0.15 12.85
N ALA A 52 -8.63 -0.20 13.70
CA ALA A 52 -9.99 0.31 13.63
C ALA A 52 -10.33 1.05 14.93
N SER A 53 -11.07 2.14 14.82
CA SER A 53 -11.60 2.88 15.99
C SER A 53 -13.12 2.89 16.00
N ASP A 54 -13.73 3.01 17.17
CA ASP A 54 -15.19 3.14 17.35
C ASP A 54 -15.61 4.56 17.76
N ALA A 55 -16.92 4.77 17.95
CA ALA A 55 -17.47 6.07 18.32
C ALA A 55 -17.10 6.51 19.75
N ALA A 56 -16.60 5.60 20.58
CA ALA A 56 -16.13 5.87 21.94
C ALA A 56 -14.61 6.08 21.98
N ASN A 57 -13.95 6.20 20.82
CA ASN A 57 -12.49 6.34 20.66
C ASN A 57 -11.68 5.14 21.16
N ASN A 58 -12.30 3.96 21.31
CA ASN A 58 -11.53 2.74 21.51
C ASN A 58 -10.82 2.38 20.20
N THR A 59 -9.55 2.00 20.27
CA THR A 59 -8.76 1.59 19.10
C THR A 59 -8.32 0.14 19.26
N SER A 60 -8.47 -0.66 18.20
CA SER A 60 -8.06 -2.06 18.19
C SER A 60 -6.53 -2.22 18.24
N SER A 61 -6.06 -3.41 18.60
CA SER A 61 -4.71 -3.82 18.22
C SER A 61 -4.57 -3.85 16.69
N PRO A 62 -3.37 -3.58 16.13
CA PRO A 62 -3.15 -3.64 14.69
C PRO A 62 -3.32 -5.05 14.12
N VAL A 63 -3.88 -5.15 12.92
CA VAL A 63 -3.96 -6.38 12.12
C VAL A 63 -3.22 -6.17 10.80
N ASN A 64 -2.44 -7.16 10.39
CA ASN A 64 -1.63 -7.06 9.17
C ASN A 64 -2.46 -7.28 7.91
N VAL A 65 -2.28 -6.38 6.93
CA VAL A 65 -2.76 -6.50 5.56
C VAL A 65 -1.53 -6.55 4.66
N THR A 66 -1.37 -7.65 3.91
CA THR A 66 -0.26 -7.80 2.96
C THR A 66 -0.75 -7.45 1.55
N ILE A 67 -0.05 -6.52 0.91
CA ILE A 67 -0.26 -6.10 -0.47
C ILE A 67 0.91 -6.67 -1.29
N ASN A 68 0.59 -7.41 -2.35
CA ASN A 68 1.59 -7.93 -3.28
C ASN A 68 1.47 -7.18 -4.60
N VAL A 69 2.61 -6.74 -5.13
CA VAL A 69 2.71 -6.17 -6.47
C VAL A 69 2.74 -7.34 -7.45
N THR A 70 1.84 -7.31 -8.43
CA THR A 70 1.78 -8.35 -9.47
C THR A 70 2.67 -7.93 -10.62
N ASP A 71 3.55 -8.83 -11.03
CA ASP A 71 4.34 -8.69 -12.25
C ASP A 71 3.43 -8.69 -13.48
N VAL A 72 3.64 -7.73 -14.37
CA VAL A 72 2.91 -7.57 -15.62
C VAL A 72 3.90 -7.21 -16.72
N ASP A 73 3.63 -7.65 -17.95
CA ASP A 73 4.43 -7.25 -19.11
C ASP A 73 4.17 -5.76 -19.45
N ASP A 74 5.02 -4.88 -18.91
CA ASP A 74 4.92 -3.42 -19.07
C ASP A 74 6.17 -2.78 -19.70
N THR A 75 7.21 -3.58 -19.97
CA THR A 75 8.48 -3.13 -20.51
C THR A 75 8.69 -3.70 -21.91
N ALA A 76 8.79 -2.81 -22.90
CA ALA A 76 8.99 -3.22 -24.28
C ALA A 76 10.33 -3.98 -24.48
N PRO A 77 10.37 -5.00 -25.35
CA PRO A 77 11.59 -5.75 -25.61
C PRO A 77 12.66 -4.87 -26.28
N VAL A 78 13.92 -5.07 -25.89
CA VAL A 78 15.08 -4.41 -26.51
C VAL A 78 15.74 -5.38 -27.50
N VAL A 79 15.88 -4.95 -28.75
CA VAL A 79 16.63 -5.71 -29.79
C VAL A 79 17.99 -5.05 -29.99
N ASN A 80 19.05 -5.81 -29.72
CA ASN A 80 20.42 -5.39 -29.96
C ASN A 80 20.88 -5.90 -31.34
N ALA A 81 21.70 -5.09 -32.03
CA ALA A 81 22.27 -5.41 -33.34
C ALA A 81 23.39 -6.47 -33.27
#